data_AF-A0A2J9E9T6-F1
#
_entry.id   AF-A0A2J9E9T6-F1
#
_cell.length_a   1.000
_cell.length_b   1.000
_cell.length_c   1.000
_cell.angle_alpha   90.00
_cell.angle_beta   90.00
_cell.angle_gamma   90.00
#
_symmetry.space_group_name_H-M   'P 1'
#
loop_
_entity.id
_entity.type
_entity.pdbx_description
1 polymer ?
#
loop_
_entity_poly.entity_id
_entity_poly.type
_entity_poly.pdbx_seq_one_letter_code
_entity_poly.pdbx_strand_id
1 'polypeptide(L)' 'MRRTRSLCERYENHAIYDTPSPRRKPKPKLTASQVPTFDYVAGILQAKWNRMRKTR' A
#
# COMPACT_ATOMS: atom_id res chain seq x y z
N MET A 1 -17.98 -33.22 14.56
CA MET A 1 -17.51 -32.98 13.18
C MET A 1 -17.65 -31.50 12.85
N ARG A 2 -16.63 -30.84 12.29
CA ARG A 2 -16.79 -29.45 11.79
C ARG A 2 -17.59 -29.50 10.48
N ARG A 3 -18.67 -28.71 10.39
CA ARG A 3 -19.48 -28.57 9.18
C ARG A 3 -18.63 -27.97 8.06
N THR A 4 -18.60 -28.62 6.90
CA THR A 4 -18.01 -28.04 5.68
C THR A 4 -19.01 -27.06 5.08
N ARG A 5 -18.60 -25.81 4.86
CA ARG A 5 -19.44 -24.77 4.23
C ARG A 5 -19.69 -25.10 2.75
N SER A 6 -20.89 -24.80 2.26
CA SER A 6 -21.23 -24.99 0.84
C SER A 6 -20.42 -24.04 -0.06
N LEU A 7 -20.47 -24.25 -1.38
CA LEU A 7 -19.80 -23.34 -2.33
C LEU A 7 -20.44 -21.93 -2.27
N CYS A 8 -21.77 -21.84 -2.30
CA CYS A 8 -22.52 -20.59 -2.27
C CYS A 8 -22.26 -19.81 -0.97
N GLU A 9 -22.28 -20.50 0.16
CA GLU A 9 -21.99 -19.91 1.48
C GLU A 9 -20.59 -19.30 1.53
N ARG A 10 -19.60 -19.87 0.82
CA ARG A 10 -18.26 -19.29 0.72
C ARG A 10 -18.21 -18.05 -0.17
N TYR A 11 -18.96 -18.04 -1.28
CA TYR A 11 -19.06 -16.88 -2.16
C TYR A 11 -19.74 -15.70 -1.49
N GLU A 12 -20.88 -15.92 -0.83
CA GLU A 12 -21.62 -14.88 -0.09
C GLU A 12 -20.77 -14.27 1.02
N ASN A 13 -20.06 -15.11 1.78
CA ASN A 13 -19.17 -14.65 2.85
C ASN A 13 -18.01 -13.77 2.33
N HIS A 14 -17.49 -14.06 1.13
CA HIS A 14 -16.45 -13.25 0.50
C HIS A 14 -17.02 -11.96 -0.10
N ALA A 15 -18.22 -12.01 -0.68
CA ALA A 15 -18.81 -10.86 -1.39
C ALA A 15 -19.44 -9.83 -0.44
N ILE A 16 -20.11 -10.29 0.62
CA ILE A 16 -20.90 -9.42 1.52
C ILE A 16 -20.09 -8.99 2.74
N TYR A 17 -19.37 -9.93 3.35
CA TYR A 17 -18.72 -9.71 4.66
C TYR A 17 -17.20 -9.52 4.56
N ASP A 18 -16.66 -9.49 3.33
CA ASP A 18 -15.22 -9.41 3.00
C ASP A 18 -14.36 -10.27 3.95
N THR A 19 -14.88 -11.47 4.26
CA THR A 19 -14.31 -12.28 5.33
C THR A 19 -12.88 -12.70 4.97
N PRO A 20 -11.88 -12.39 5.81
CA PRO A 20 -10.50 -12.68 5.49
C PRO A 20 -10.30 -14.19 5.42
N SER A 21 -9.84 -14.67 4.27
CA SER A 21 -9.49 -16.07 4.10
C SER A 21 -8.34 -16.42 5.06
N PRO A 22 -8.44 -17.50 5.85
CA PRO A 22 -7.37 -17.92 6.76
C PRO A 22 -6.09 -18.34 6.00
N ARG A 23 -6.17 -18.57 4.69
CA ARG A 23 -5.01 -18.84 3.83
C ARG A 23 -4.35 -17.58 3.28
N ARG A 24 -5.00 -16.42 3.38
CA ARG A 24 -4.49 -15.15 2.86
C ARG A 24 -3.51 -14.57 3.87
N LYS A 25 -2.22 -14.61 3.55
CA LYS A 25 -1.20 -13.94 4.37
C LYS A 25 -1.36 -12.42 4.18
N PRO A 26 -1.44 -11.63 5.28
CA PRO A 26 -1.48 -10.17 5.16
C PRO A 26 -0.19 -9.69 4.51
N LYS A 27 -0.29 -8.69 3.62
CA LYS A 27 0.90 -8.01 3.09
C LYS A 27 1.61 -7.33 4.27
N PRO A 28 2.95 -7.38 4.33
CA PRO A 28 3.68 -6.67 5.37
C PRO A 28 3.37 -5.17 5.27
N LYS A 29 3.10 -4.53 6.42
CA LYS A 29 3.05 -3.06 6.49
C LYS A 29 4.47 -2.56 6.29
N LEU A 30 4.69 -1.75 5.25
CA LEU A 30 5.99 -1.14 5.00
C LEU A 30 6.31 -0.17 6.14
N THR A 31 7.54 -0.19 6.63
CA THR A 31 8.05 0.84 7.54
C THR A 31 8.25 2.14 6.77
N ALA A 32 8.26 3.29 7.47
CA ALA A 32 8.45 4.59 6.81
C ALA A 32 9.74 4.66 5.96
N SER A 33 10.78 3.92 6.36
CA SER A 33 12.04 3.77 5.62
C SER A 33 11.95 2.93 4.34
N GLN A 34 10.93 2.09 4.20
CA GLN A 34 10.68 1.24 3.04
C GLN A 34 9.71 1.88 2.03
N VAL A 35 9.05 2.97 2.44
CA VAL A 35 8.28 3.79 1.52
C VAL A 35 9.31 4.56 0.69
N PRO A 36 9.36 4.40 -0.65
CA PRO A 36 10.27 5.17 -1.47
C PRO A 36 9.91 6.65 -1.33
N THR A 37 10.68 7.36 -0.50
CA THR A 37 10.55 8.79 -0.30
C THR A 37 11.17 9.50 -1.50
N PHE A 38 10.48 10.54 -1.96
CA PHE A 38 10.93 11.39 -3.05
C PHE A 38 12.07 12.33 -2.61
N ASP A 39 13.07 11.84 -1.89
CA ASP A 39 14.14 12.66 -1.30
C ASP A 39 14.94 13.41 -2.37
N TYR A 40 15.01 12.85 -3.58
CA TYR A 40 15.62 13.49 -4.75
C TYR A 40 14.85 14.74 -5.23
N VAL A 41 13.54 14.85 -4.95
CA VAL A 41 12.72 16.00 -5.34
C VAL A 41 13.14 17.26 -4.59
N ALA A 42 13.52 17.12 -3.32
CA ALA A 42 14.05 18.24 -2.53
C ALA A 42 15.34 18.80 -3.16
N GLY A 43 16.24 17.93 -3.62
CA GLY A 43 17.47 18.33 -4.33
C GLY A 43 17.18 19.04 -5.66
N ILE A 44 16.21 18.56 -6.44
CA ILE A 44 15.79 19.18 -7.70
C ILE A 44 15.20 20.58 -7.46
N LEU A 45 14.35 20.74 -6.43
CA LEU A 45 13.76 22.02 -6.06
C LEU A 45 14.83 23.03 -5.62
N GLN A 46 15.78 22.58 -4.78
CA GLN A 46 16.90 23.41 -4.34
C GLN A 46 17.76 23.86 -5.53
N ALA A 47 18.05 22.96 -6.48
CA ALA A 47 18.81 23.28 -7.69
C ALA A 47 18.07 24.31 -8.55
N LYS A 48 16.74 24.20 -8.72
CA LYS A 48 15.92 25.19 -9.44
C LYS A 48 15.98 26.56 -8.77
N TRP A 49 15.80 26.61 -7.46
CA TRP A 49 15.88 27.86 -6.69
C TRP A 49 17.25 28.52 -6.77
N ASN A 50 18.32 27.74 -6.71
CA ASN A 50 19.68 28.25 -6.86
C ASN A 50 19.93 28.84 -8.25
N ARG A 51 19.39 28.23 -9.32
CA ARG A 51 19.44 28.81 -10.67
C ARG A 51 18.71 30.14 -10.73
N MET A 52 17.48 30.22 -10.21
CA MET A 52 16.69 31.47 -10.19
C MET A 52 17.35 32.59 -9.40
N ARG A 53 18.09 32.27 -8.33
CA ARG A 53 18.85 33.26 -7.55
C ARG A 53 20.10 33.75 -8.25
N LYS A 54 20.71 32.96 -9.14
CA LYS A 54 21.89 33.36 -9.92
C LYS A 54 21.54 34.21 -11.15
N THR A 55 20.33 34.06 -11.68
CA THR A 55 19.86 34.82 -12.85
C THR A 55 19.19 36.14 -12.51
N ARG A 56 18.91 36.42 -11.23
CA ARG A 56 18.51 37.74 -10.73
C ARG A 56 19.74 38.52 -10.32
#